data_AF-A0A534CBX9-F1
#
_entry.id   AF-A0A534CBX9-F1
#
_cell.length_a   1.000
_cell.length_b   1.000
_cell.length_c   1.000
_cell.angle_alpha   90.00
_cell.angle_beta   90.00
_cell.angle_gamma   90.00
#
_symmetry.space_group_name_H-M   'P 1'
#
loop_
_entity.id
_entity.type
_entity.pdbx_description
1 polymer ?
#
loop_
_entity_poly.entity_id
_entity_poly.type
_entity_poly.pdbx_seq_one_letter_code
_entity_poly.pdbx_strand_id
1 'polypeptide(L)'
;MPTSEGLLALALPAVYLFDSAHFLCVGEAVISTRIGFVRGLSLGWSFELGGRRPYVPNPLTPFWPELRVQWATSRGAGSASEDVKIEMSRHLGAVRALGWISGVCGFLLILVAPLALALGQQRLFVAAAILCFLLSGAGCTLVCIRRKDLQLTRWQVCSTFIMALVCLPCAANLARAVSTHRRWTLAASDLPALGFDANGVAMIRQSLKEALASAQRYLPENSREHQVLSEELRKLGGAPHDRH
;
A
#
# COMPACT_ATOMS: atom_id res chain seq x y z
N MET A 1 32.41 17.17 9.99
CA MET A 1 31.75 15.89 10.34
C MET A 1 30.30 16.19 10.70
N PRO A 2 29.32 15.37 10.28
CA PRO A 2 27.94 15.58 10.70
C PRO A 2 27.85 15.49 12.23
N THR A 3 27.19 16.45 12.86
CA THR A 3 26.91 16.40 14.30
C THR A 3 25.97 15.23 14.61
N SER A 4 25.97 14.73 15.84
CA SER A 4 25.04 13.67 16.28
C SER A 4 23.58 14.03 16.00
N GLU A 5 23.23 15.31 16.18
CA GLU A 5 21.91 15.86 15.88
C GLU A 5 21.60 15.82 14.38
N GLY A 6 22.58 16.13 13.52
CA GLY A 6 22.43 16.03 12.06
C GLY A 6 22.26 14.58 11.58
N LEU A 7 23.00 13.64 12.19
CA LEU A 7 22.83 12.21 11.90
C LEU A 7 21.44 11.72 12.33
N LEU A 8 20.94 12.16 13.49
CA LEU A 8 19.60 11.81 13.96
C LEU A 8 18.52 12.40 13.04
N ALA A 9 18.68 13.66 12.63
CA ALA A 9 17.76 14.34 11.71
C ALA A 9 17.67 13.64 10.35
N LEU A 10 18.76 13.05 9.87
CA LEU A 10 18.79 12.25 8.63
C LEU A 10 18.28 10.81 8.84
N ALA A 11 18.53 10.22 10.00
CA ALA A 11 18.10 8.86 10.31
C ALA A 11 16.57 8.73 10.36
N LEU A 12 15.86 9.73 10.89
CA LEU A 12 14.39 9.73 10.98
C LEU A 12 13.70 9.52 9.61
N PRO A 13 13.92 10.37 8.58
CA PRO A 13 13.33 10.18 7.27
C PRO A 13 13.87 8.93 6.57
N ALA A 14 15.14 8.57 6.78
CA ALA A 14 15.71 7.37 6.16
C ALA A 14 15.03 6.07 6.66
N VAL A 15 14.83 5.94 7.98
CA VAL A 15 14.12 4.80 8.58
C VAL A 15 12.66 4.80 8.14
N TYR A 16 12.00 5.96 8.10
CA TYR A 16 10.64 6.09 7.58
C TYR A 16 10.51 5.59 6.13
N LEU A 17 11.43 6.01 5.25
CA LEU A 17 11.44 5.62 3.85
C LEU A 17 11.68 4.12 3.71
N PHE A 18 12.65 3.58 4.46
CA PHE A 18 12.98 2.17 4.45
C PHE A 18 11.79 1.31 4.90
N ASP A 19 11.11 1.70 5.98
CA ASP A 19 9.93 1.01 6.50
C ASP A 19 8.74 1.07 5.53
N SER A 20 8.62 2.16 4.76
CA SER A 20 7.56 2.30 3.75
C SER A 20 7.78 1.44 2.49
N ALA A 21 9.02 0.99 2.25
CA ALA A 21 9.35 0.23 1.04
C ALA A 21 8.84 -1.21 1.14
N HIS A 22 8.29 -1.71 0.04
CA HIS A 22 7.75 -3.06 -0.06
C HIS A 22 8.25 -3.78 -1.30
N PHE A 23 8.30 -5.11 -1.22
CA PHE A 23 8.60 -5.98 -2.34
C PHE A 23 7.33 -6.69 -2.78
N LEU A 24 7.00 -6.58 -4.06
CA LEU A 24 5.84 -7.20 -4.68
C LEU A 24 6.26 -8.45 -5.43
N CYS A 25 5.54 -9.55 -5.19
CA CYS A 25 5.71 -10.76 -5.99
C CYS A 25 5.07 -10.58 -7.38
N VAL A 26 5.45 -11.45 -8.32
CA VAL A 26 4.70 -11.59 -9.59
C VAL A 26 3.26 -12.01 -9.24
N GLY A 27 2.27 -11.36 -9.85
CA GLY A 27 0.87 -11.54 -9.47
C GLY A 27 0.40 -10.64 -8.33
N GLU A 28 1.26 -9.77 -7.77
CA GLU A 28 0.85 -8.76 -6.78
C GLU A 28 0.78 -7.37 -7.40
N ALA A 29 -0.13 -6.55 -6.87
CA ALA A 29 -0.23 -5.13 -7.16
C ALA A 29 -0.58 -4.36 -5.88
N VAL A 30 -0.20 -3.10 -5.85
CA VAL A 30 -0.62 -2.15 -4.81
C VAL A 30 -1.58 -1.16 -5.42
N ILE A 31 -2.72 -0.98 -4.78
CA ILE A 31 -3.71 0.04 -5.10
C ILE A 31 -3.46 1.24 -4.19
N SER A 32 -3.05 2.33 -4.81
CA SER A 32 -2.98 3.64 -4.17
C SER A 32 -4.38 4.24 -4.04
N THR A 33 -4.66 4.85 -2.89
CA THR A 33 -5.96 5.47 -2.60
C THR A 33 -5.85 6.97 -2.36
N ARG A 34 -6.95 7.68 -2.55
CA ARG A 34 -7.08 9.11 -2.24
C ARG A 34 -8.48 9.39 -1.73
N ILE A 35 -8.59 9.91 -0.52
CA ILE A 35 -9.87 10.35 0.10
C ILE A 35 -10.93 9.22 0.02
N GLY A 36 -10.56 7.98 0.37
CA GLY A 36 -11.48 6.84 0.38
C GLY A 36 -11.80 6.24 -0.99
N PHE A 37 -11.23 6.76 -2.08
CA PHE A 37 -11.37 6.21 -3.42
C PHE A 37 -10.07 5.58 -3.92
N VAL A 38 -10.21 4.62 -4.81
CA VAL A 38 -9.11 4.00 -5.55
C VAL A 38 -8.59 4.99 -6.59
N ARG A 39 -7.28 5.24 -6.62
CA ARG A 39 -6.66 6.25 -7.51
C ARG A 39 -5.79 5.64 -8.60
N GLY A 40 -4.99 4.64 -8.27
CA GLY A 40 -4.03 4.09 -9.21
C GLY A 40 -3.49 2.75 -8.75
N LEU A 41 -3.01 1.96 -9.72
CA LEU A 41 -2.42 0.65 -9.50
C LEU A 41 -0.91 0.74 -9.76
N SER A 42 -0.10 0.11 -8.91
CA SER A 42 1.32 -0.10 -9.15
C SER A 42 1.66 -1.58 -9.09
N LEU A 43 2.44 -2.04 -10.07
CA LEU A 43 3.03 -3.38 -10.12
C LEU A 43 4.48 -3.40 -9.60
N GLY A 44 4.91 -2.30 -8.97
CA GLY A 44 6.30 -2.07 -8.59
C GLY A 44 7.13 -1.51 -9.75
N TRP A 45 8.44 -1.45 -9.54
CA TRP A 45 9.41 -1.01 -10.55
C TRP A 45 9.66 -2.08 -11.61
N SER A 46 10.23 -1.67 -12.74
CA SER A 46 10.46 -2.54 -13.91
C SER A 46 11.56 -3.60 -13.71
N PHE A 47 12.43 -3.42 -12.71
CA PHE A 47 13.45 -4.41 -12.38
C PHE A 47 13.05 -5.28 -11.19
N GLU A 48 13.71 -6.42 -11.06
CA GLU A 48 13.47 -7.39 -10.01
C GLU A 48 14.71 -7.56 -9.12
N LEU A 49 14.47 -7.65 -7.81
CA LEU A 49 15.48 -7.94 -6.81
C LEU A 49 15.05 -9.21 -6.06
N GLY A 50 15.79 -10.30 -6.22
CA GLY A 50 15.42 -11.60 -5.62
C GLY A 50 14.07 -12.15 -6.09
N GLY A 51 13.71 -11.91 -7.36
CA GLY A 51 12.41 -12.33 -7.94
C GLY A 51 11.22 -11.50 -7.46
N ARG A 52 11.46 -10.34 -6.84
CA ARG A 52 10.40 -9.41 -6.40
C ARG A 52 10.65 -8.01 -6.94
N ARG A 53 9.57 -7.30 -7.25
CA ARG A 53 9.63 -5.92 -7.73
C ARG A 53 9.61 -4.96 -6.56
N PRO A 54 10.62 -4.09 -6.39
CA PRO A 54 10.57 -3.09 -5.35
C PRO A 54 9.46 -2.07 -5.65
N TYR A 55 8.82 -1.61 -4.60
CA TYR A 55 7.81 -0.58 -4.62
C TYR A 55 8.07 0.38 -3.46
N VAL A 56 8.19 1.66 -3.77
CA VAL A 56 8.32 2.72 -2.78
C VAL A 56 7.11 3.62 -2.91
N PRO A 57 6.25 3.70 -1.88
CA PRO A 57 5.10 4.58 -1.90
C PRO A 57 5.54 6.05 -1.82
N ASN A 58 4.62 6.97 -2.12
CA ASN A 58 4.92 8.39 -1.98
C ASN A 58 5.15 8.74 -0.49
N PRO A 59 6.35 9.18 -0.09
CA PRO A 59 6.67 9.45 1.31
C PRO A 59 5.94 10.66 1.89
N LEU A 60 5.41 11.53 1.05
CA LEU A 60 4.68 12.73 1.48
C LEU A 60 3.20 12.45 1.75
N THR A 61 2.75 11.20 1.56
CA THR A 61 1.34 10.82 1.74
C THR A 61 1.13 9.64 2.69
N PRO A 62 1.69 9.67 3.93
CA PRO A 62 1.52 8.59 4.92
C PRO A 62 0.07 8.38 5.37
N PHE A 63 -0.80 9.37 5.14
CA PHE A 63 -2.22 9.33 5.48
C PHE A 63 -3.09 8.57 4.49
N TRP A 64 -2.54 8.20 3.33
CA TRP A 64 -3.25 7.42 2.33
C TRP A 64 -2.96 5.93 2.53
N PRO A 65 -3.96 5.12 2.91
CA PRO A 65 -3.79 3.68 3.00
C PRO A 65 -3.57 3.07 1.61
N GLU A 66 -2.92 1.92 1.60
CA GLU A 66 -2.55 1.20 0.38
C GLU A 66 -3.11 -0.21 0.47
N LEU A 67 -3.84 -0.61 -0.56
CA LEU A 67 -4.51 -1.91 -0.58
C LEU A 67 -3.69 -2.88 -1.42
N ARG A 68 -3.45 -4.08 -0.89
CA ARG A 68 -2.64 -5.08 -1.57
C ARG A 68 -3.56 -6.08 -2.27
N VAL A 69 -3.36 -6.25 -3.57
CA VAL A 69 -4.17 -7.15 -4.39
C VAL A 69 -3.27 -8.20 -5.02
N GLN A 70 -3.71 -9.44 -4.94
CA GLN A 70 -3.19 -10.56 -5.72
C GLN A 70 -4.08 -10.72 -6.95
N TRP A 71 -3.51 -10.55 -8.12
CA TRP A 71 -4.18 -10.85 -9.36
C TRP A 71 -3.81 -12.28 -9.77
N ALA A 72 -4.79 -13.17 -9.68
CA ALA A 72 -4.64 -14.56 -10.07
C ALA A 72 -5.19 -14.74 -11.49
N THR A 73 -4.52 -15.59 -12.26
CA THR A 73 -4.96 -15.97 -13.61
C THR A 73 -5.97 -17.13 -13.54
N SER A 74 -5.95 -17.94 -12.48
CA SER A 74 -6.72 -19.19 -12.38
C SER A 74 -8.20 -19.03 -12.03
N ARG A 75 -9.04 -19.77 -12.78
CA ARG A 75 -10.49 -20.02 -12.61
C ARG A 75 -10.90 -20.13 -11.13
N GLY A 76 -11.55 -19.10 -10.62
CA GLY A 76 -12.02 -18.99 -9.24
C GLY A 76 -12.54 -17.59 -8.92
N ALA A 77 -12.14 -16.59 -9.70
CA ALA A 77 -12.67 -15.23 -9.71
C ALA A 77 -14.09 -15.15 -10.33
N GLY A 78 -15.00 -16.00 -9.86
CA GLY A 78 -16.34 -16.19 -10.42
C GLY A 78 -17.43 -15.28 -9.84
N SER A 79 -17.14 -14.37 -8.91
CA SER A 79 -18.20 -13.52 -8.37
C SER A 79 -17.71 -12.18 -7.82
N ALA A 80 -18.22 -11.13 -8.46
CA ALA A 80 -18.47 -9.78 -7.97
C ALA A 80 -17.27 -8.87 -7.66
N SER A 81 -16.67 -8.31 -8.72
CA SER A 81 -15.85 -7.08 -8.63
C SER A 81 -16.54 -5.99 -7.78
N GLU A 82 -17.88 -5.93 -7.80
CA GLU A 82 -18.64 -4.99 -6.98
C GLU A 82 -18.60 -5.33 -5.48
N ASP A 83 -18.68 -6.61 -5.09
CA ASP A 83 -18.57 -7.02 -3.69
C ASP A 83 -17.19 -6.70 -3.12
N VAL A 84 -16.14 -6.96 -3.92
CA VAL A 84 -14.76 -6.62 -3.54
C VAL A 84 -14.58 -5.11 -3.41
N LYS A 85 -15.15 -4.32 -4.32
CA LYS A 85 -15.14 -2.86 -4.26
C LYS A 85 -15.87 -2.33 -3.02
N ILE A 86 -17.00 -2.91 -2.65
CA ILE A 86 -17.73 -2.58 -1.41
C ILE A 86 -16.89 -2.93 -0.18
N GLU A 87 -16.27 -4.12 -0.15
CA GLU A 87 -15.40 -4.54 0.94
C GLU A 87 -14.19 -3.60 1.09
N MET A 88 -13.51 -3.27 -0.02
CA MET A 88 -12.39 -2.34 -0.04
C MET A 88 -12.81 -0.96 0.47
N SER A 89 -13.96 -0.45 0.03
CA SER A 89 -14.48 0.86 0.48
C SER A 89 -14.78 0.87 1.98
N ARG A 90 -15.37 -0.22 2.50
CA ARG A 90 -15.61 -0.39 3.95
C ARG A 90 -14.29 -0.43 4.73
N HIS A 91 -13.30 -1.16 4.22
CA HIS A 91 -11.98 -1.24 4.83
C HIS A 91 -11.28 0.12 4.85
N LEU A 92 -11.33 0.88 3.76
CA LEU A 92 -10.80 2.25 3.71
C LEU A 92 -11.47 3.17 4.72
N GLY A 93 -12.79 3.06 4.88
CA GLY A 93 -13.53 3.78 5.92
C GLY A 93 -13.06 3.43 7.34
N ALA A 94 -12.76 2.15 7.59
CA ALA A 94 -12.25 1.69 8.87
C ALA A 94 -10.84 2.24 9.19
N VAL A 95 -9.97 2.32 8.18
CA VAL A 95 -8.57 2.79 8.30
C VAL A 95 -8.45 4.33 8.24
N ARG A 96 -9.50 5.06 7.82
CA ARG A 96 -9.43 6.52 7.63
C ARG A 96 -8.89 7.30 8.83
N ALA A 97 -9.34 6.96 10.04
CA ALA A 97 -8.87 7.62 11.26
C ALA A 97 -7.39 7.29 11.57
N LEU A 98 -6.94 6.06 11.26
CA LEU A 98 -5.52 5.71 11.31
C LEU A 98 -4.71 6.51 10.29
N GLY A 99 -5.26 6.76 9.10
CA GLY A 99 -4.63 7.59 8.08
C GLY A 99 -4.31 8.99 8.61
N TRP A 100 -5.26 9.64 9.29
CA TRP A 100 -5.03 10.94 9.92
C TRP A 100 -3.93 10.89 11.00
N ILE A 101 -3.99 9.91 11.90
CA ILE A 101 -2.96 9.72 12.93
C ILE A 101 -1.57 9.54 12.29
N SER A 102 -1.47 8.66 11.29
CA SER A 102 -0.24 8.39 10.54
C SER A 102 0.26 9.63 9.80
N GLY A 103 -0.65 10.43 9.25
CA GLY A 103 -0.38 11.73 8.63
C GLY A 103 0.26 12.73 9.57
N VAL A 104 -0.34 12.92 10.75
CA VAL A 104 0.18 13.81 11.78
C VAL A 104 1.53 13.31 12.30
N CYS A 105 1.66 12.01 12.57
CA CYS A 105 2.94 11.42 12.96
C CYS A 105 4.03 11.61 11.88
N GLY A 106 3.70 11.40 10.61
CA GLY A 106 4.61 11.62 9.49
C GLY A 106 5.04 13.08 9.38
N PHE A 107 4.09 14.03 9.48
CA PHE A 107 4.42 15.46 9.49
C PHE A 107 5.36 15.83 10.64
N LEU A 108 5.07 15.33 11.84
CA LEU A 108 5.89 15.59 13.03
C LEU A 108 7.30 14.99 12.91
N LEU A 109 7.44 13.77 12.39
CA LEU A 109 8.74 13.06 12.38
C LEU A 109 9.59 13.30 11.13
N ILE A 110 8.98 13.60 9.99
CA ILE A 110 9.69 13.78 8.72
C ILE A 110 10.00 15.26 8.49
N LEU A 111 9.16 16.17 9.00
CA LEU A 111 9.34 17.61 8.80
C LEU A 111 9.70 18.34 10.10
N VAL A 112 8.85 18.26 11.13
CA VAL A 112 9.02 19.08 12.34
C VAL A 112 10.26 18.67 13.13
N ALA A 113 10.46 17.38 13.38
CA ALA A 113 11.57 16.89 14.19
C ALA A 113 12.94 17.16 13.54
N PRO A 114 13.19 16.85 12.25
CA PRO A 114 14.46 17.17 11.60
C PRO A 114 14.72 18.68 11.54
N LEU A 115 13.69 19.49 11.28
CA LEU A 115 13.83 20.95 11.24
C LEU A 115 14.13 21.52 12.64
N ALA A 116 13.47 21.02 13.68
CA ALA A 116 13.73 21.40 15.06
C ALA A 116 15.17 21.08 15.47
N LEU A 117 15.67 19.89 15.11
CA LEU A 117 17.06 19.51 15.35
C LEU A 117 18.04 20.40 14.57
N ALA A 118 17.77 20.66 13.29
CA ALA A 118 18.62 21.51 12.45
C ALA A 118 18.70 22.96 12.96
N LEU A 119 17.65 23.46 13.60
CA LEU A 119 17.58 24.80 14.21
C LEU A 119 17.99 24.81 15.69
N GLY A 120 18.46 23.68 16.26
CA GLY A 120 18.86 23.58 17.67
C GLY A 120 17.70 23.66 18.68
N GLN A 121 16.45 23.52 18.23
CA GLN A 121 15.25 23.59 19.07
C GLN A 121 14.91 22.23 19.72
N GLN A 122 15.74 21.79 20.65
CA GLN A 122 15.61 20.48 21.32
C GLN A 122 14.24 20.29 22.01
N ARG A 123 13.66 21.36 22.59
CA ARG A 123 12.33 21.30 23.24
C ARG A 123 11.22 20.98 22.24
N LEU A 124 11.28 21.55 21.04
CA LEU A 124 10.30 21.29 19.98
C LEU A 124 10.41 19.86 19.47
N PHE A 125 11.65 19.35 19.32
CA PHE A 125 11.89 17.95 18.97
C PHE A 125 11.29 17.00 20.01
N VAL A 126 11.55 17.22 21.30
CA VAL A 126 11.01 16.37 22.39
C VAL A 126 9.48 16.44 22.42
N ALA A 127 8.89 17.63 22.26
CA ALA A 127 7.45 17.79 22.19
C ALA A 127 6.84 17.03 21.01
N ALA A 128 7.45 17.10 19.82
CA ALA A 128 7.02 16.36 18.64
C ALA A 128 7.11 14.85 18.86
N ALA A 129 8.20 14.36 19.47
CA ALA A 129 8.38 12.94 19.79
C ALA A 129 7.33 12.44 20.80
N ILE A 130 7.08 13.19 21.89
CA ILE A 130 6.06 12.83 22.88
C ILE A 130 4.67 12.79 22.22
N LEU A 131 4.33 13.80 21.42
CA LEU A 131 3.06 13.86 20.72
C LEU A 131 2.90 12.68 19.75
N CYS A 132 3.95 12.33 18.99
CA CYS A 132 3.96 11.13 18.15
C CYS A 132 3.75 9.86 18.96
N PHE A 133 4.39 9.71 20.11
CA PHE A 133 4.21 8.54 20.96
C PHE A 133 2.76 8.39 21.44
N LEU A 134 2.15 9.50 21.91
CA LEU A 134 0.74 9.52 22.32
C LEU A 134 -0.20 9.18 21.17
N LEU A 135 0.02 9.77 19.99
CA LEU A 135 -0.75 9.50 18.78
C LEU A 135 -0.61 8.05 18.33
N SER A 136 0.59 7.48 18.43
CA SER A 136 0.87 6.07 18.11
C SER A 136 0.11 5.14 19.05
N GLY A 137 0.09 5.44 20.36
CA GLY A 137 -0.72 4.72 21.34
C GLY A 137 -2.23 4.81 21.06
N ALA A 138 -2.72 5.99 20.67
CA ALA A 138 -4.11 6.18 20.26
C ALA A 138 -4.44 5.37 18.98
N GLY A 139 -3.53 5.38 18.00
CA GLY A 139 -3.65 4.59 16.77
C GLY A 139 -3.70 3.09 17.06
N CYS A 140 -2.81 2.59 17.91
CA CYS A 140 -2.80 1.21 18.38
C CYS A 140 -4.11 0.83 19.09
N THR A 141 -4.60 1.70 19.99
CA THR A 141 -5.88 1.51 20.68
C THR A 141 -7.03 1.41 19.67
N LEU A 142 -7.05 2.29 18.66
CA LEU A 142 -8.05 2.28 17.61
C LEU A 142 -8.01 1.00 16.76
N VAL A 143 -6.80 0.47 16.47
CA VAL A 143 -6.63 -0.84 15.81
C VAL A 143 -7.23 -1.96 16.65
N CYS A 144 -7.02 -1.95 17.96
CA CYS A 144 -7.62 -2.94 18.87
C CYS A 144 -9.15 -2.88 18.86
N ILE A 145 -9.73 -1.68 18.97
CA ILE A 145 -11.19 -1.48 18.97
C ILE A 145 -11.79 -1.92 17.62
N ARG A 146 -11.15 -1.55 16.50
CA ARG A 146 -11.62 -1.84 15.14
C ARG A 146 -11.08 -3.15 14.57
N ARG A 147 -10.47 -4.01 15.38
CA ARG A 147 -9.82 -5.25 14.94
C ARG A 147 -10.71 -6.10 14.03
N LYS A 148 -12.00 -6.21 14.36
CA LYS A 148 -12.97 -7.02 13.61
C LYS A 148 -13.27 -6.41 12.24
N ASP A 149 -13.47 -5.09 12.16
CA ASP A 149 -13.72 -4.39 10.89
C ASP A 149 -12.49 -4.40 9.98
N LEU A 150 -11.29 -4.36 10.58
CA LEU A 150 -10.01 -4.48 9.89
C LEU A 150 -9.65 -5.93 9.54
N GLN A 151 -10.43 -6.90 10.03
CA GLN A 151 -10.22 -8.34 9.85
C GLN A 151 -8.81 -8.81 10.25
N LEU A 152 -8.25 -8.24 11.32
CA LEU A 152 -6.90 -8.55 11.76
C LEU A 152 -6.84 -9.73 12.74
N THR A 153 -5.84 -10.57 12.55
CA THR A 153 -5.45 -11.60 13.54
C THR A 153 -4.82 -10.95 14.78
N ARG A 154 -4.86 -11.63 15.93
CA ARG A 154 -4.21 -11.12 17.16
C ARG A 154 -2.71 -10.93 16.99
N TRP A 155 -2.07 -11.78 16.20
CA TRP A 155 -0.65 -11.69 15.87
C TRP A 155 -0.33 -10.44 15.04
N GLN A 156 -1.13 -10.13 14.02
CA GLN A 156 -0.97 -8.91 13.23
C GLN A 156 -1.17 -7.64 14.06
N VAL A 157 -2.11 -7.65 15.01
CA VAL A 157 -2.28 -6.54 15.96
C VAL A 157 -1.02 -6.40 16.83
N CYS A 158 -0.53 -7.50 17.40
CA CYS A 158 0.67 -7.49 18.24
C CYS A 158 1.91 -6.98 17.49
N SER A 159 2.16 -7.46 16.26
CA SER A 159 3.27 -6.99 15.44
C SER A 159 3.15 -5.50 15.10
N THR A 160 1.94 -5.03 14.82
CA THR A 160 1.67 -3.60 14.54
C THR A 160 1.96 -2.74 15.77
N PHE A 161 1.60 -3.20 16.97
CA PHE A 161 1.89 -2.51 18.24
C PHE A 161 3.38 -2.39 18.49
N ILE A 162 4.12 -3.49 18.33
CA ILE A 162 5.58 -3.50 18.52
C ILE A 162 6.23 -2.52 17.54
N MET A 163 5.86 -2.57 16.26
CA MET A 163 6.38 -1.63 15.26
C MET A 163 6.10 -0.17 15.63
N ALA A 164 4.84 0.16 15.96
CA ALA A 164 4.43 1.54 16.20
C ALA A 164 4.97 2.15 17.51
N LEU A 165 5.17 1.34 18.56
CA LEU A 165 5.64 1.84 19.86
C LEU A 165 7.16 1.81 20.00
N VAL A 166 7.84 0.85 19.36
CA VAL A 166 9.30 0.72 19.43
C VAL A 166 9.98 1.63 18.41
N CYS A 167 9.43 1.73 17.20
CA CYS A 167 9.96 2.55 16.12
C CYS A 167 9.01 3.72 15.83
N LEU A 168 9.25 4.86 16.49
CA LEU A 168 8.47 6.08 16.26
C LEU A 168 8.39 6.48 14.77
N PRO A 169 9.49 6.47 14.00
CA PRO A 169 9.44 6.74 12.56
C PRO A 169 8.49 5.81 11.80
N CYS A 170 8.41 4.55 12.21
CA CYS A 170 7.54 3.55 11.60
C CYS A 170 6.05 3.78 11.96
N ALA A 171 5.76 4.49 13.05
CA ALA A 171 4.37 4.84 13.41
C ALA A 171 3.70 5.75 12.36
N ALA A 172 4.49 6.52 11.59
CA ALA A 172 3.99 7.28 10.46
C ALA A 172 3.47 6.40 9.31
N ASN A 173 3.83 5.11 9.27
CA ASN A 173 3.33 4.14 8.29
C ASN A 173 2.23 3.23 8.84
N LEU A 174 1.70 3.50 10.05
CA LEU A 174 0.72 2.63 10.72
C LEU A 174 -0.51 2.33 9.84
N ALA A 175 -1.06 3.34 9.16
CA ALA A 175 -2.20 3.15 8.25
C ALA A 175 -1.87 2.21 7.08
N ARG A 176 -0.67 2.30 6.51
CA ARG A 176 -0.18 1.42 5.44
C ARG A 176 0.07 0.01 5.94
N ALA A 177 0.74 -0.13 7.09
CA ALA A 177 0.98 -1.43 7.72
C ALA A 177 -0.34 -2.18 7.99
N VAL A 178 -1.34 -1.48 8.52
CA VAL A 178 -2.66 -2.08 8.79
C VAL A 178 -3.41 -2.44 7.51
N SER A 179 -3.40 -1.56 6.51
CA SER A 179 -4.14 -1.79 5.26
C SER A 179 -3.53 -2.90 4.39
N THR A 180 -2.21 -3.10 4.46
CA THR A 180 -1.52 -4.15 3.69
C THR A 180 -1.68 -5.57 4.26
N HIS A 181 -2.21 -5.71 5.49
CA HIS A 181 -2.51 -7.02 6.06
C HIS A 181 -3.67 -7.73 5.36
N ARG A 182 -4.66 -6.98 4.86
CA ARG A 182 -5.75 -7.54 4.06
C ARG A 182 -5.28 -7.64 2.61
N ARG A 183 -5.40 -8.84 2.04
CA ARG A 183 -5.11 -9.12 0.64
C ARG A 183 -6.39 -9.50 -0.07
N TRP A 184 -6.69 -8.81 -1.17
CA TRP A 184 -7.79 -9.18 -2.05
C TRP A 184 -7.28 -10.00 -3.21
N THR A 185 -8.08 -10.96 -3.66
CA THR A 185 -7.75 -11.77 -4.84
C THR A 185 -8.78 -11.49 -5.93
N LEU A 186 -8.31 -11.10 -7.11
CA LEU A 186 -9.15 -10.71 -8.25
C LEU A 186 -8.56 -11.27 -9.55
N ALA A 187 -9.40 -11.43 -10.58
CA ALA A 187 -8.88 -11.67 -11.93
C ALA A 187 -8.20 -10.40 -12.46
N ALA A 188 -7.18 -10.59 -13.31
CA ALA A 188 -6.49 -9.47 -13.95
C ALA A 188 -7.46 -8.64 -14.80
N SER A 189 -8.42 -9.29 -15.48
CA SER A 189 -9.49 -8.62 -16.24
C SER A 189 -10.38 -7.70 -15.42
N ASP A 190 -10.53 -7.97 -14.12
CA ASP A 190 -11.51 -7.30 -13.25
C ASP A 190 -10.90 -6.12 -12.50
N LEU A 191 -9.56 -6.06 -12.40
CA LEU A 191 -8.86 -4.94 -11.76
C LEU A 191 -9.30 -3.57 -12.29
N PRO A 192 -9.43 -3.32 -13.62
CA PRO A 192 -9.84 -2.00 -14.10
C PRO A 192 -11.27 -1.61 -13.69
N ALA A 193 -12.11 -2.57 -13.30
CA ALA A 193 -13.49 -2.33 -12.88
C ALA A 193 -13.63 -1.85 -11.41
N LEU A 194 -12.52 -1.73 -10.67
CA LEU A 194 -12.51 -1.28 -9.27
C LEU A 194 -12.80 0.23 -9.07
N GLY A 195 -13.20 0.95 -10.12
CA GLY A 195 -13.58 2.36 -10.05
C GLY A 195 -12.44 3.36 -10.23
N PHE A 196 -11.43 3.02 -11.04
CA PHE A 196 -10.38 3.94 -11.47
C PHE A 196 -10.94 5.01 -12.44
N ASP A 197 -10.22 6.12 -12.60
CA ASP A 197 -10.54 7.13 -13.61
C ASP A 197 -10.34 6.59 -15.04
N ALA A 198 -11.03 7.15 -16.03
CA ALA A 198 -11.00 6.64 -17.41
C ALA A 198 -9.57 6.61 -18.01
N ASN A 199 -8.75 7.62 -17.69
CA ASN A 199 -7.35 7.69 -18.13
C ASN A 199 -6.48 6.65 -17.41
N GLY A 200 -6.69 6.44 -16.11
CA GLY A 200 -5.99 5.41 -15.34
C GLY A 200 -6.38 3.99 -15.78
N VAL A 201 -7.64 3.75 -16.15
CA VAL A 201 -8.08 2.44 -16.67
C VAL A 201 -7.28 2.02 -17.89
N ALA A 202 -7.04 2.92 -18.85
CA ALA A 202 -6.26 2.61 -20.05
C ALA A 202 -4.79 2.27 -19.70
N MET A 203 -4.16 3.08 -18.85
CA MET A 203 -2.79 2.87 -18.36
C MET A 203 -2.65 1.55 -17.59
N ILE A 204 -3.62 1.23 -16.75
CA ILE A 204 -3.67 -0.01 -15.96
C ILE A 204 -3.81 -1.22 -16.88
N ARG A 205 -4.73 -1.17 -17.85
CA ARG A 205 -4.88 -2.24 -18.85
C ARG A 205 -3.58 -2.47 -19.62
N GLN A 206 -2.90 -1.41 -20.03
CA GLN A 206 -1.62 -1.51 -20.73
C GLN A 206 -0.55 -2.17 -19.84
N SER A 207 -0.40 -1.70 -18.59
CA SER A 207 0.56 -2.25 -17.63
C SER A 207 0.30 -3.73 -17.32
N LEU A 208 -0.97 -4.12 -17.18
CA LEU A 208 -1.36 -5.52 -16.97
C LEU A 208 -1.07 -6.38 -18.20
N LYS A 209 -1.35 -5.88 -19.42
CA LYS A 209 -1.00 -6.59 -20.66
C LYS A 209 0.50 -6.84 -20.76
N GLU A 210 1.33 -5.84 -20.47
CA GLU A 210 2.79 -5.98 -20.49
C GLU A 210 3.28 -6.99 -19.44
N ALA A 211 2.71 -6.95 -18.23
CA ALA A 211 3.05 -7.90 -17.17
C ALA A 211 2.66 -9.34 -17.53
N LEU A 212 1.45 -9.55 -18.06
CA LEU A 212 0.95 -10.87 -18.48
C LEU A 212 1.73 -11.40 -19.69
N ALA A 213 2.01 -10.57 -20.69
CA ALA A 213 2.80 -10.95 -21.86
C ALA A 213 4.25 -11.29 -21.48
N SER A 214 4.83 -10.59 -20.50
CA SER A 214 6.14 -10.94 -19.95
C SER A 214 6.10 -12.30 -19.24
N ALA A 215 5.09 -12.54 -18.40
CA ALA A 215 4.93 -13.82 -17.70
C ALA A 215 4.72 -15.01 -18.67
N GLN A 216 3.99 -14.78 -19.77
CA GLN A 216 3.73 -15.80 -20.79
C GLN A 216 5.01 -16.32 -21.46
N ARG A 217 6.06 -15.48 -21.61
CA ARG A 217 7.34 -15.89 -22.24
C ARG A 217 8.07 -16.99 -21.48
N TYR A 218 7.79 -17.15 -20.19
CA TYR A 218 8.45 -18.12 -19.33
C TYR A 218 7.69 -19.44 -19.22
N LEU A 219 6.54 -19.57 -19.89
CA LEU A 219 5.68 -20.74 -19.80
C LEU A 219 5.68 -21.55 -21.11
N PRO A 220 5.67 -22.90 -21.04
CA PRO A 220 5.52 -23.73 -22.23
C PRO A 220 4.17 -23.46 -22.90
N GLU A 221 4.15 -23.34 -24.23
CA GLU A 221 2.93 -22.99 -25.00
C GLU A 221 1.76 -23.96 -24.78
N ASN A 222 2.07 -25.24 -24.53
CA ASN A 222 1.09 -26.30 -24.29
C ASN A 222 0.66 -26.41 -22.82
N SER A 223 1.16 -25.56 -21.93
CA SER A 223 0.78 -25.58 -20.52
C SER A 223 -0.63 -25.00 -20.31
N ARG A 224 -1.36 -25.54 -19.32
CA ARG A 224 -2.66 -24.99 -18.91
C ARG A 224 -2.56 -23.52 -18.48
N GLU A 225 -1.44 -23.14 -17.88
CA GLU A 225 -1.18 -21.77 -17.42
C GLU A 225 -1.05 -20.79 -18.60
N HIS A 226 -0.42 -21.21 -19.69
CA HIS A 226 -0.32 -20.43 -20.92
C HIS A 226 -1.70 -20.17 -21.55
N GLN A 227 -2.58 -21.18 -21.57
CA GLN A 227 -3.97 -21.03 -22.06
C GLN A 227 -4.81 -20.07 -21.20
N VAL A 228 -4.61 -20.09 -19.89
CA VAL A 228 -5.32 -19.20 -18.97
C VAL A 228 -4.83 -17.74 -19.12
N LEU A 229 -3.53 -17.53 -19.27
CA LEU A 229 -2.96 -16.20 -19.52
C LEU A 229 -3.43 -15.60 -20.85
N SER A 230 -3.50 -16.41 -21.91
CA SER A 230 -3.97 -15.93 -23.21
C SER A 230 -5.45 -15.54 -23.19
N GLU A 231 -6.28 -16.25 -22.41
CA GLU A 231 -7.67 -15.87 -22.19
C GLU A 231 -7.82 -14.55 -21.42
N GLU A 232 -7.02 -14.31 -20.38
CA GLU A 232 -6.99 -13.04 -19.65
C GLU A 232 -6.51 -11.87 -20.52
N LEU A 233 -5.47 -12.08 -21.34
CA LEU A 233 -5.01 -11.11 -22.33
C LEU A 233 -6.10 -10.76 -23.35
N ARG A 234 -6.87 -11.77 -23.80
CA ARG A 234 -8.02 -11.57 -24.70
C ARG A 234 -9.10 -10.73 -24.04
N LYS A 235 -9.45 -10.99 -22.78
CA LYS A 235 -10.44 -10.19 -22.02
C LYS A 235 -9.99 -8.74 -21.84
N LEU A 236 -8.70 -8.52 -21.55
CA LEU A 236 -8.10 -7.18 -21.44
C LEU A 236 -7.99 -6.46 -22.80
N GLY A 237 -7.88 -7.22 -23.89
CA GLY A 237 -7.87 -6.72 -25.28
C GLY A 237 -9.26 -6.40 -25.83
N GLY A 238 -10.27 -7.17 -25.44
CA GLY A 238 -11.62 -7.19 -26.02
C GLY A 238 -12.61 -6.15 -25.51
N ALA A 239 -12.17 -5.05 -24.90
CA ALA A 239 -13.10 -4.01 -24.44
C ALA A 239 -12.93 -2.67 -25.20
N PRO A 240 -13.51 -2.59 -26.41
CA PRO A 240 -14.21 -1.40 -26.88
C PRO A 240 -15.64 -1.74 -27.35
N HIS A 241 -16.61 -1.88 -26.43
CA HIS A 241 -18.08 -1.83 -26.63
C HIS A 241 -18.71 -2.27 -25.28
N ASP A 242 -19.64 -1.58 -24.62
CA ASP A 242 -20.79 -0.83 -25.11
C ASP A 242 -20.94 0.55 -24.45
N ARG A 243 -21.03 1.59 -25.29
CA ARG A 243 -21.84 2.75 -24.97
C ARG A 243 -23.23 2.47 -25.54
N HIS A 244 -24.22 2.36 -24.66
CA HIS A 244 -25.59 2.75 -24.97
C HIS A 244 -26.09 3.59 -23.81
#